data_AF-A0A0W0RUN0-F1
#
_entry.id   AF-A0A0W0RUN0-F1
#
_cell.length_a   1.000
_cell.length_b   1.000
_cell.length_c   1.000
_cell.angle_alpha   90.00
_cell.angle_beta   90.00
_cell.angle_gamma   90.00
#
_symmetry.space_group_name_H-M   'P 1'
#
loop_
_entity.id
_entity.type
_entity.pdbx_description
1 polymer ?
#
loop_
_entity_poly.entity_id
_entity_poly.type
_entity_poly.pdbx_seq_one_letter_code
_entity_poly.pdbx_strand_id
1 'polypeptide(L)'
;MPDLSKKFTDLKLKQLYGHILSHYQNCVDRGLDVNAAYNEMFLAVQYSIESPWSQSPLAQLDPAEKLKAYAAFNTLFNATPLYQRMQSSQRSAFNPPTPQFNPKAKYVINQYNYYSYQNPTLLDWLILSSIINSHHHSYHHNHGGGDCCWPSNHHGHDSSSNDDLAKLLAALFLILLALIAVVLAFIALYYMLNEFANSVERFYYGEGWMKGALMFATSIGFGAGSTLLTLNFGAAPLIALAVAAGVNPVGVVIAGAVLLTIIGAGIGCFAMNILYDSLNKSANKESMDPSDPERFRLTASEEAYLRDEKGMDPIAVRCAMVALRAEMAKLLGNEKPIPSFFSRYFNKENGKVQELLEKLRHLRKGDINMVEVGELSFDCRLPQRIYIPTYYTQTQPTYSDTPPPYPGMYTPSAPQYYA
;
A
#
# COMPACT_ATOMS: atom_id res chain seq x y z
N MET A 1 -6.98 -8.28 16.76
CA MET A 1 -8.03 -7.41 17.34
C MET A 1 -8.97 -7.02 16.21
N PRO A 2 -10.30 -7.04 16.42
CA PRO A 2 -11.19 -6.45 15.46
C PRO A 2 -10.99 -4.92 15.43
N ASP A 3 -10.52 -4.40 14.28
CA ASP A 3 -10.76 -3.05 13.79
C ASP A 3 -12.23 -2.63 14.00
N LEU A 4 -12.42 -1.74 14.98
CA LEU A 4 -13.67 -1.10 15.39
C LEU A 4 -13.88 0.26 14.69
N SER A 5 -13.07 0.60 13.69
CA SER A 5 -13.17 1.86 12.98
C SER A 5 -14.55 1.95 12.32
N LYS A 6 -15.30 3.01 12.59
CA LYS A 6 -16.58 3.29 11.90
C LYS A 6 -16.38 3.95 10.53
N LYS A 7 -15.13 4.14 10.12
CA LYS A 7 -14.76 4.75 8.84
C LYS A 7 -14.55 3.71 7.75
N PHE A 8 -14.84 4.11 6.51
CA PHE A 8 -14.53 3.32 5.33
C PHE A 8 -13.08 3.62 4.90
N THR A 9 -12.17 2.85 5.46
CA THR A 9 -10.72 3.01 5.28
C THR A 9 -10.26 2.40 3.95
N ASP A 10 -9.05 2.76 3.52
CA ASP A 10 -8.48 2.21 2.28
C ASP A 10 -8.25 0.69 2.37
N LEU A 11 -7.97 0.16 3.56
CA LEU A 11 -7.94 -1.28 3.82
C LEU A 11 -9.31 -1.93 3.58
N LYS A 12 -10.40 -1.34 4.10
CA LYS A 12 -11.77 -1.86 3.88
C LYS A 12 -12.18 -1.75 2.41
N LEU A 13 -11.74 -0.70 1.72
CA LEU A 13 -11.91 -0.58 0.27
C LEU A 13 -11.21 -1.74 -0.46
N LYS A 14 -9.95 -2.03 -0.12
CA LYS A 14 -9.19 -3.16 -0.70
C LYS A 14 -9.88 -4.50 -0.44
N GLN A 15 -10.40 -4.72 0.78
CA GLN A 15 -11.16 -5.93 1.09
C GLN A 15 -12.44 -6.04 0.25
N LEU A 16 -13.22 -4.97 0.19
CA LEU A 16 -14.43 -4.90 -0.63
C LEU A 16 -14.11 -5.17 -2.11
N TYR A 17 -13.02 -4.59 -2.62
CA TYR A 17 -12.51 -4.81 -3.97
C TYR A 17 -12.27 -6.30 -4.26
N GLY A 18 -11.53 -7.00 -3.39
CA GLY A 18 -11.25 -8.43 -3.56
C GLY A 18 -12.51 -9.30 -3.51
N HIS A 19 -13.42 -9.01 -2.58
CA HIS A 19 -14.70 -9.71 -2.48
C HIS A 19 -15.58 -9.52 -3.72
N ILE A 20 -15.68 -8.29 -4.22
CA ILE A 20 -16.48 -7.96 -5.41
C ILE A 20 -15.92 -8.68 -6.63
N LEU A 21 -14.60 -8.62 -6.86
CA LEU A 21 -14.02 -9.26 -8.06
C LEU A 21 -14.11 -10.79 -8.01
N SER A 22 -13.91 -11.41 -6.84
CA SER A 22 -14.11 -12.85 -6.69
C SER A 22 -15.56 -13.26 -6.93
N HIS A 23 -16.52 -12.46 -6.44
CA HIS A 23 -17.94 -12.69 -6.70
C HIS A 23 -18.26 -12.50 -8.20
N TYR A 24 -17.72 -11.45 -8.81
CA TYR A 24 -17.87 -11.18 -10.25
C TYR A 24 -17.38 -12.36 -11.11
N GLN A 25 -16.22 -12.93 -10.82
CA GLN A 25 -15.72 -14.10 -11.55
C GLN A 25 -16.71 -15.26 -11.47
N ASN A 26 -17.27 -15.54 -10.29
CA ASN A 26 -18.28 -16.58 -10.15
C ASN A 26 -19.55 -16.29 -10.98
N CYS A 27 -19.98 -15.03 -11.04
CA CYS A 27 -21.10 -14.61 -11.89
C CYS A 27 -20.81 -14.84 -13.38
N VAL A 28 -19.59 -14.52 -13.83
CA VAL A 28 -19.13 -14.74 -15.21
C VAL A 28 -19.06 -16.23 -15.53
N ASP A 29 -18.49 -17.04 -14.64
CA ASP A 29 -18.39 -18.51 -14.81
C ASP A 29 -19.77 -19.17 -14.89
N ARG A 30 -20.76 -18.61 -14.19
CA ARG A 30 -22.17 -19.03 -14.25
C ARG A 30 -22.94 -18.48 -15.45
N GLY A 31 -22.32 -17.61 -16.26
CA GLY A 31 -22.95 -17.01 -17.44
C GLY A 31 -24.09 -16.04 -17.12
N LEU A 32 -24.03 -15.34 -15.98
CA LEU A 32 -25.06 -14.35 -15.62
C LEU A 32 -24.99 -13.13 -16.54
N ASP A 33 -26.15 -12.54 -16.86
CA ASP A 33 -26.24 -11.28 -17.58
C ASP A 33 -25.93 -10.08 -16.66
N VAL A 34 -25.78 -8.89 -17.25
CA VAL A 34 -25.42 -7.67 -16.51
C VAL A 34 -26.38 -7.36 -15.39
N ASN A 35 -27.69 -7.52 -15.61
CA ASN A 35 -28.66 -7.18 -14.59
C ASN A 35 -28.67 -8.21 -13.46
N ALA A 36 -28.62 -9.51 -13.77
CA ALA A 36 -28.57 -10.55 -12.74
C ALA A 36 -27.27 -10.46 -11.92
N ALA A 37 -26.12 -10.30 -12.59
CA ALA A 37 -24.83 -10.15 -11.91
C ALA A 37 -24.84 -8.91 -10.99
N TYR A 38 -25.29 -7.75 -11.48
CA TYR A 38 -25.39 -6.55 -10.67
C TYR A 38 -26.27 -6.77 -9.44
N ASN A 39 -27.48 -7.30 -9.62
CA ASN A 39 -28.44 -7.48 -8.53
C ASN A 39 -27.95 -8.47 -7.48
N GLU A 40 -27.36 -9.60 -7.90
CA GLU A 40 -26.83 -10.62 -6.99
C GLU A 40 -25.66 -10.05 -6.16
N MET A 41 -24.73 -9.35 -6.82
CA MET A 41 -23.59 -8.72 -6.13
C MET A 41 -24.01 -7.56 -5.23
N PHE A 42 -24.95 -6.72 -5.69
CA PHE A 42 -25.48 -5.60 -4.91
C PHE A 42 -26.19 -6.09 -3.65
N LEU A 43 -26.99 -7.17 -3.74
CA LEU A 43 -27.62 -7.79 -2.56
C LEU A 43 -26.59 -8.31 -1.56
N ALA A 44 -25.49 -8.90 -2.03
CA ALA A 44 -24.41 -9.34 -1.16
C ALA A 44 -23.76 -8.18 -0.41
N VAL A 45 -23.48 -7.08 -1.12
CA VAL A 45 -22.94 -5.84 -0.52
C VAL A 45 -23.93 -5.24 0.47
N GLN A 46 -25.20 -5.13 0.09
CA GLN A 46 -26.26 -4.59 0.95
C GLN A 46 -26.44 -5.43 2.21
N TYR A 47 -26.45 -6.76 2.10
CA TYR A 47 -26.47 -7.65 3.27
C TYR A 47 -25.24 -7.41 4.16
N SER A 48 -24.06 -7.27 3.56
CA SER A 48 -22.81 -7.07 4.29
C SER A 48 -22.77 -5.75 5.06
N ILE A 49 -23.39 -4.69 4.53
CA ILE A 49 -23.43 -3.34 5.10
C ILE A 49 -24.60 -3.13 6.07
N GLU A 50 -25.78 -3.68 5.78
CA GLU A 50 -27.02 -3.34 6.50
C GLU A 50 -27.53 -4.45 7.42
N SER A 51 -27.11 -5.70 7.22
CA SER A 51 -27.61 -6.79 8.06
C SER A 51 -27.05 -6.72 9.48
N PRO A 52 -27.89 -6.76 10.51
CA PRO A 52 -27.43 -6.85 11.90
C PRO A 52 -26.74 -8.20 12.19
N TRP A 53 -26.87 -9.18 11.31
CA TRP A 53 -26.22 -10.50 11.42
C TRP A 53 -24.96 -10.61 10.58
N SER A 54 -24.60 -9.55 9.85
CA SER A 54 -23.37 -9.50 9.07
C SER A 54 -22.16 -9.50 10.00
N GLN A 55 -21.18 -10.35 9.70
CA GLN A 55 -19.86 -10.34 10.33
C GLN A 55 -18.87 -9.41 9.60
N SER A 56 -19.34 -8.68 8.58
CA SER A 56 -18.50 -7.78 7.79
C SER A 56 -18.09 -6.54 8.60
N PRO A 57 -16.85 -6.05 8.47
CA PRO A 57 -16.43 -4.77 9.05
C PRO A 57 -17.20 -3.59 8.45
N LEU A 58 -17.89 -3.80 7.33
CA LEU A 58 -18.73 -2.81 6.66
C LEU A 58 -20.06 -2.56 7.40
N ALA A 59 -20.53 -3.52 8.21
CA ALA A 59 -21.78 -3.38 8.96
C ALA A 59 -21.71 -2.30 10.05
N GLN A 60 -20.50 -2.04 10.57
CA GLN A 60 -20.24 -1.09 11.65
C GLN A 60 -19.95 0.33 11.17
N LEU A 61 -19.98 0.56 9.85
CA LEU A 61 -19.72 1.88 9.27
C LEU A 61 -20.80 2.89 9.65
N ASP A 62 -20.37 4.14 9.86
CA ASP A 62 -21.31 5.25 10.00
C ASP A 62 -22.11 5.45 8.70
N PRO A 63 -23.34 5.99 8.78
CA PRO A 63 -24.21 6.19 7.61
C PRO A 63 -23.54 6.81 6.38
N ALA A 64 -22.77 7.89 6.57
CA ALA A 64 -22.06 8.57 5.47
C ALA A 64 -20.95 7.71 4.86
N GLU A 65 -20.32 6.84 5.66
CA GLU A 65 -19.25 5.94 5.22
C GLU A 65 -19.80 4.72 4.49
N LYS A 66 -21.01 4.26 4.86
CA LYS A 66 -21.77 3.26 4.09
C LYS A 66 -22.06 3.73 2.66
N LEU A 67 -22.39 5.01 2.47
CA LEU A 67 -22.58 5.59 1.14
C LEU A 67 -21.32 5.48 0.28
N LYS A 68 -20.13 5.70 0.87
CA LYS A 68 -18.85 5.53 0.17
C LYS A 68 -18.61 4.08 -0.24
N ALA A 69 -18.99 3.11 0.60
CA ALA A 69 -18.89 1.68 0.25
C ALA A 69 -19.80 1.31 -0.93
N TYR A 70 -21.03 1.84 -0.99
CA TYR A 70 -21.90 1.66 -2.16
C TYR A 70 -21.36 2.35 -3.42
N ALA A 71 -20.81 3.56 -3.29
CA ALA A 71 -20.17 4.25 -4.40
C ALA A 71 -18.96 3.45 -4.93
N ALA A 72 -18.14 2.88 -4.04
CA ALA A 72 -17.04 2.00 -4.41
C ALA A 72 -17.54 0.75 -5.13
N PHE A 73 -18.61 0.10 -4.65
CA PHE A 73 -19.22 -1.04 -5.35
C PHE A 73 -19.64 -0.67 -6.79
N ASN A 74 -20.39 0.41 -6.96
CA ASN A 74 -20.87 0.84 -8.28
C ASN A 74 -19.71 1.14 -9.22
N THR A 75 -18.68 1.82 -8.70
CA THR A 75 -17.47 2.14 -9.45
C THR A 75 -16.74 0.88 -9.91
N LEU A 76 -16.62 -0.12 -9.03
CA LEU A 76 -16.00 -1.39 -9.36
C LEU A 76 -16.79 -2.19 -10.37
N PHE A 77 -18.11 -2.27 -10.20
CA PHE A 77 -18.97 -2.97 -11.15
C PHE A 77 -18.90 -2.31 -12.54
N ASN A 78 -18.94 -0.98 -12.60
CA ASN A 78 -18.80 -0.24 -13.85
C ASN A 78 -17.44 -0.47 -14.52
N ALA A 79 -16.40 -0.78 -13.75
CA ALA A 79 -15.08 -1.10 -14.29
C ALA A 79 -14.98 -2.51 -14.89
N THR A 80 -15.94 -3.40 -14.63
CA THR A 80 -15.90 -4.80 -15.12
C THR A 80 -16.09 -4.91 -16.63
N PRO A 81 -15.49 -5.93 -17.28
CA PRO A 81 -15.72 -6.23 -18.70
C PRO A 81 -17.20 -6.39 -19.04
N LEU A 82 -17.96 -6.99 -18.14
CA LEU A 82 -19.37 -7.27 -18.35
C LEU A 82 -20.19 -5.98 -18.50
N TYR A 83 -19.89 -4.94 -17.70
CA TYR A 83 -20.46 -3.61 -17.89
C TYR A 83 -19.88 -2.91 -19.15
N GLN A 84 -18.57 -2.99 -19.34
CA GLN A 84 -17.85 -2.35 -20.44
C GLN A 84 -18.13 -2.95 -21.82
N ARG A 85 -18.80 -4.10 -21.92
CA ARG A 85 -19.27 -4.68 -23.20
C ARG A 85 -20.65 -4.19 -23.61
N MET A 86 -21.41 -3.55 -22.72
CA MET A 86 -22.71 -2.96 -23.08
C MET A 86 -22.54 -1.84 -24.11
N GLN A 87 -23.56 -1.59 -24.94
CA GLN A 87 -23.55 -0.44 -25.85
C GLN A 87 -23.57 0.87 -25.04
N SER A 88 -22.95 1.93 -25.55
CA SER A 88 -22.86 3.22 -24.85
C SER A 88 -24.24 3.78 -24.45
N SER A 89 -25.25 3.61 -25.31
CA SER A 89 -26.65 3.98 -25.03
C SER A 89 -27.24 3.19 -23.86
N GLN A 90 -26.92 1.89 -23.78
CA GLN A 90 -27.35 1.02 -22.68
C GLN A 90 -26.64 1.37 -21.38
N ARG A 91 -25.33 1.71 -21.41
CA ARG A 91 -24.59 2.14 -20.22
C ARG A 91 -25.16 3.42 -19.61
N SER A 92 -25.46 4.42 -20.44
CA SER A 92 -26.07 5.68 -19.98
C SER A 92 -27.50 5.48 -19.43
N ALA A 93 -28.21 4.47 -19.90
CA ALA A 93 -29.55 4.10 -19.43
C ALA A 93 -29.53 3.04 -18.31
N PHE A 94 -28.36 2.49 -17.96
CA PHE A 94 -28.23 1.43 -16.97
C PHE A 94 -28.53 1.98 -15.58
N ASN A 95 -29.75 1.73 -15.12
CA ASN A 95 -30.24 2.11 -13.81
C ASN A 95 -31.01 0.92 -13.20
N PRO A 96 -30.31 -0.16 -12.81
CA PRO A 96 -30.94 -1.35 -12.31
C PRO A 96 -31.79 -1.03 -11.07
N PRO A 97 -33.00 -1.61 -10.96
CA PRO A 97 -33.87 -1.38 -9.82
C PRO A 97 -33.19 -1.90 -8.56
N THR A 98 -32.86 -1.00 -7.64
CA THR A 98 -32.13 -1.35 -6.43
C THR A 98 -33.06 -2.09 -5.45
N PRO A 99 -32.69 -3.31 -5.03
CA PRO A 99 -33.45 -4.04 -4.03
C PRO A 99 -33.54 -3.23 -2.73
N GLN A 100 -34.75 -3.11 -2.18
CA GLN A 100 -34.92 -2.56 -0.84
C GLN A 100 -34.43 -3.59 0.19
N PHE A 101 -33.63 -3.13 1.15
CA PHE A 101 -33.18 -3.98 2.23
C PHE A 101 -34.39 -4.44 3.05
N ASN A 102 -34.61 -5.75 3.10
CA ASN A 102 -35.64 -6.35 3.91
C ASN A 102 -34.98 -7.19 5.02
N PRO A 103 -34.99 -6.74 6.30
CA PRO A 103 -34.36 -7.45 7.40
C PRO A 103 -35.02 -8.81 7.70
N LYS A 104 -36.23 -9.06 7.17
CA LYS A 104 -36.95 -10.33 7.34
C LYS A 104 -36.69 -11.31 6.21
N ALA A 105 -36.06 -10.88 5.11
CA ALA A 105 -35.72 -11.76 4.01
C ALA A 105 -34.52 -12.65 4.39
N LYS A 106 -34.64 -13.96 4.17
CA LYS A 106 -33.53 -14.89 4.36
C LYS A 106 -32.54 -14.73 3.21
N TYR A 107 -31.37 -14.15 3.50
CA TYR A 107 -30.26 -14.12 2.57
C TYR A 107 -29.43 -15.40 2.69
N VAL A 108 -29.21 -16.10 1.58
CA VAL A 108 -28.43 -17.35 1.56
C VAL A 108 -26.96 -17.02 1.35
N ILE A 109 -26.14 -17.34 2.35
CA ILE A 109 -24.70 -17.14 2.32
C ILE A 109 -24.02 -18.38 1.71
N ASN A 110 -23.19 -18.13 0.70
CA ASN A 110 -22.36 -19.04 -0.06
C ASN A 110 -20.89 -18.57 -0.02
N GLN A 111 -19.96 -19.42 -0.46
CA GLN A 111 -18.52 -19.11 -0.43
C GLN A 111 -18.14 -17.83 -1.20
N TYR A 112 -18.83 -17.53 -2.31
CA TYR A 112 -18.53 -16.38 -3.18
C TYR A 112 -19.24 -15.08 -2.78
N ASN A 113 -20.26 -15.13 -1.91
CA ASN A 113 -21.05 -13.97 -1.50
C ASN A 113 -20.92 -13.65 0.01
N TYR A 114 -19.93 -14.25 0.68
CA TYR A 114 -19.65 -14.08 2.11
C TYR A 114 -18.52 -13.08 2.37
N TYR A 115 -18.87 -11.85 2.77
CA TYR A 115 -17.90 -10.75 2.90
C TYR A 115 -17.44 -10.62 4.37
N SER A 116 -16.65 -11.62 4.80
CA SER A 116 -16.19 -11.79 6.18
C SER A 116 -15.02 -10.91 6.58
N TYR A 117 -14.87 -10.76 7.89
CA TYR A 117 -13.93 -9.91 8.60
C TYR A 117 -12.43 -10.13 8.29
N GLN A 118 -12.03 -11.34 7.89
CA GLN A 118 -10.64 -11.76 7.86
C GLN A 118 -10.39 -12.80 6.77
N ASN A 119 -10.53 -12.45 5.50
CA ASN A 119 -9.92 -13.27 4.47
C ASN A 119 -8.53 -12.69 4.09
N PRO A 120 -7.43 -13.15 4.72
CA PRO A 120 -6.09 -12.63 4.41
C PRO A 120 -5.70 -12.86 2.95
N THR A 121 -6.32 -13.85 2.29
CA THR A 121 -6.10 -14.13 0.87
C THR A 121 -6.64 -13.03 -0.05
N LEU A 122 -7.67 -12.28 0.35
CA LEU A 122 -8.22 -11.17 -0.44
C LEU A 122 -7.44 -9.86 -0.25
N LEU A 123 -6.54 -9.83 0.74
CA LEU A 123 -5.59 -8.75 0.96
C LEU A 123 -4.27 -8.96 0.22
N ASP A 124 -4.09 -10.13 -0.40
CA ASP A 124 -2.90 -10.47 -1.16
C ASP A 124 -2.99 -9.84 -2.57
N TRP A 125 -2.02 -8.99 -2.91
CA TRP A 125 -1.98 -8.32 -4.20
C TRP A 125 -1.81 -9.29 -5.37
N LEU A 126 -1.11 -10.41 -5.19
CA LEU A 126 -0.99 -11.44 -6.20
C LEU A 126 -2.33 -12.12 -6.46
N ILE A 127 -3.11 -12.40 -5.42
CA ILE A 127 -4.46 -12.98 -5.58
C ILE A 127 -5.40 -11.99 -6.28
N LEU A 128 -5.35 -10.71 -5.88
CA LEU A 128 -6.08 -9.65 -6.58
C LEU A 128 -5.67 -9.57 -8.06
N SER A 129 -4.38 -9.67 -8.35
CA SER A 129 -3.87 -9.61 -9.71
C SER A 129 -4.25 -10.84 -10.55
N SER A 130 -4.30 -12.04 -9.94
CA SER A 130 -4.73 -13.26 -10.64
C SER A 130 -6.22 -13.20 -10.97
N ILE A 131 -7.02 -12.58 -10.10
CA ILE A 131 -8.44 -12.36 -10.34
C ILE A 131 -8.66 -11.37 -11.49
N ILE A 132 -7.85 -10.31 -11.55
CA ILE A 132 -7.90 -9.31 -12.63
C ILE A 132 -7.52 -9.90 -14.00
N ASN A 133 -6.72 -10.98 -14.03
CA ASN A 133 -6.04 -11.47 -15.24
C ASN A 133 -6.31 -12.96 -15.54
N SER A 134 -7.46 -13.52 -15.15
CA SER A 134 -7.76 -14.96 -15.08
C SER A 134 -7.72 -15.78 -16.39
N HIS A 135 -7.17 -15.26 -17.48
CA HIS A 135 -7.11 -15.94 -18.79
C HIS A 135 -5.71 -16.15 -19.38
N HIS A 136 -4.65 -16.05 -18.58
CA HIS A 136 -3.29 -16.40 -19.03
C HIS A 136 -2.76 -17.66 -18.34
N HIS A 137 -2.78 -18.79 -19.06
CA HIS A 137 -2.07 -20.01 -18.70
C HIS A 137 -0.60 -19.98 -19.16
N SER A 138 0.20 -20.83 -18.49
CA SER A 138 1.54 -21.35 -18.85
C SER A 138 2.76 -20.50 -18.40
N TYR A 139 3.83 -21.04 -17.79
CA TYR A 139 4.37 -22.40 -17.69
C TYR A 139 5.14 -22.65 -16.37
N HIS A 140 5.17 -23.91 -15.96
CA HIS A 140 6.08 -24.53 -14.97
C HIS A 140 7.57 -24.41 -15.36
N HIS A 141 8.46 -24.36 -14.35
CA HIS A 141 9.65 -25.21 -14.34
C HIS A 141 10.04 -25.61 -12.91
N ASN A 142 10.19 -26.93 -12.72
CA ASN A 142 10.73 -27.60 -11.55
C ASN A 142 12.23 -27.91 -11.73
N HIS A 143 12.86 -28.20 -10.58
CA HIS A 143 13.95 -29.16 -10.32
C HIS A 143 15.43 -28.80 -10.52
N GLY A 144 16.23 -29.32 -9.58
CA GLY A 144 17.69 -29.50 -9.59
C GLY A 144 18.31 -28.84 -8.35
N GLY A 145 18.64 -29.53 -7.24
CA GLY A 145 19.13 -30.89 -7.10
C GLY A 145 20.63 -30.93 -7.45
N GLY A 146 21.51 -31.12 -6.46
CA GLY A 146 22.93 -31.36 -6.72
C GLY A 146 23.88 -30.99 -5.58
N ASP A 147 23.99 -31.88 -4.61
CA ASP A 147 25.24 -32.44 -4.09
C ASP A 147 26.53 -31.59 -4.02
N CYS A 148 26.91 -31.33 -2.77
CA CYS A 148 28.13 -31.78 -2.09
C CYS A 148 29.50 -31.90 -2.84
N CYS A 149 30.55 -31.58 -2.05
CA CYS A 149 31.76 -32.40 -1.84
C CYS A 149 33.09 -32.09 -2.57
N TRP A 150 34.13 -31.81 -1.73
CA TRP A 150 35.55 -32.30 -1.75
C TRP A 150 36.68 -31.30 -2.12
N PRO A 151 37.97 -31.54 -1.73
CA PRO A 151 38.53 -31.84 -0.41
C PRO A 151 39.91 -31.13 -0.15
N SER A 152 40.61 -31.61 0.89
CA SER A 152 41.94 -31.29 1.49
C SER A 152 43.17 -31.31 0.54
N ASN A 153 44.44 -30.94 0.84
CA ASN A 153 45.31 -31.10 2.04
C ASN A 153 46.75 -30.49 1.82
N HIS A 154 47.49 -30.27 2.93
CA HIS A 154 48.98 -30.37 3.16
C HIS A 154 50.04 -29.24 2.94
N HIS A 155 50.66 -28.89 4.11
CA HIS A 155 52.07 -28.67 4.53
C HIS A 155 53.17 -27.94 3.72
N GLY A 156 53.92 -27.07 4.43
CA GLY A 156 55.30 -26.65 4.13
C GLY A 156 55.95 -25.86 5.30
N HIS A 157 57.18 -26.22 5.67
CA HIS A 157 57.91 -25.89 6.92
C HIS A 157 58.71 -24.55 6.95
N ASP A 158 58.86 -24.04 8.19
CA ASP A 158 60.02 -23.40 8.87
C ASP A 158 60.96 -22.37 8.20
N SER A 159 61.00 -21.18 8.82
CA SER A 159 62.12 -20.62 9.62
C SER A 159 62.65 -19.21 9.28
N SER A 160 62.83 -18.45 10.36
CA SER A 160 63.79 -17.35 10.59
C SER A 160 63.52 -15.95 9.99
N SER A 161 62.85 -15.10 10.76
CA SER A 161 63.45 -13.92 11.43
C SER A 161 62.33 -13.16 12.17
N ASN A 162 62.45 -12.99 13.48
CA ASN A 162 61.31 -12.61 14.32
C ASN A 162 60.93 -11.13 14.28
N ASP A 163 61.70 -10.27 13.60
CA ASP A 163 61.43 -8.83 13.55
C ASP A 163 60.83 -8.37 12.20
N ASP A 164 61.04 -9.11 11.11
CA ASP A 164 60.47 -8.78 9.79
C ASP A 164 59.15 -9.52 9.51
N LEU A 165 58.96 -10.71 10.10
CA LEU A 165 57.71 -11.46 10.00
C LEU A 165 56.56 -10.77 10.75
N ALA A 166 56.85 -10.17 11.91
CA ALA A 166 55.87 -9.41 12.68
C ALA A 166 55.42 -8.14 11.94
N LYS A 167 56.36 -7.43 11.29
CA LYS A 167 56.04 -6.27 10.44
C LYS A 167 55.26 -6.67 9.19
N LEU A 168 55.62 -7.78 8.55
CA LEU A 168 54.93 -8.30 7.37
C LEU A 168 53.51 -8.79 7.71
N LEU A 169 53.32 -9.47 8.85
CA LEU A 169 52.00 -9.84 9.35
C LEU A 169 51.16 -8.64 9.75
N ALA A 170 51.75 -7.65 10.43
CA ALA A 170 51.06 -6.41 10.78
C ALA A 170 50.63 -5.63 9.53
N ALA A 171 51.50 -5.56 8.51
CA ALA A 171 51.19 -4.95 7.23
C ALA A 171 50.09 -5.72 6.45
N LEU A 172 50.17 -7.05 6.38
CA LEU A 172 49.12 -7.89 5.76
C LEU A 172 47.77 -7.74 6.47
N PHE A 173 47.78 -7.70 7.80
CA PHE A 173 46.57 -7.50 8.59
C PHE A 173 45.98 -6.10 8.38
N LEU A 174 46.82 -5.06 8.33
CA LEU A 174 46.39 -3.70 8.01
C LEU A 174 45.79 -3.63 6.60
N ILE A 175 46.43 -4.25 5.60
CA ILE A 175 45.93 -4.33 4.22
C ILE A 175 44.57 -5.06 4.18
N LEU A 176 44.44 -6.19 4.88
CA LEU A 176 43.18 -6.94 4.95
C LEU A 176 42.07 -6.10 5.58
N LEU A 177 42.33 -5.44 6.70
CA LEU A 177 41.38 -4.54 7.36
C LEU A 177 40.99 -3.37 6.46
N ALA A 178 41.97 -2.76 5.77
CA ALA A 178 41.71 -1.69 4.83
C ALA A 178 40.84 -2.17 3.66
N LEU A 179 41.10 -3.35 3.10
CA LEU A 179 40.31 -3.92 2.01
C LEU A 179 38.86 -4.16 2.45
N ILE A 180 38.66 -4.77 3.62
CA ILE A 180 37.31 -4.98 4.19
C ILE A 180 36.61 -3.63 4.40
N ALA A 181 37.29 -2.65 5.00
CA ALA A 181 36.74 -1.33 5.26
C ALA A 181 36.36 -0.59 3.96
N VAL A 182 37.18 -0.71 2.91
CA VAL A 182 36.90 -0.14 1.59
C VAL A 182 35.66 -0.80 0.98
N VAL A 183 35.58 -2.13 0.98
CA VAL A 183 34.40 -2.86 0.46
C VAL A 183 33.13 -2.46 1.20
N LEU A 184 33.18 -2.41 2.54
CA LEU A 184 32.04 -1.98 3.37
C LEU A 184 31.66 -0.52 3.12
N ALA A 185 32.63 0.38 2.97
CA ALA A 185 32.39 1.77 2.66
C ALA A 185 31.72 1.94 1.29
N PHE A 186 32.12 1.17 0.28
CA PHE A 186 31.46 1.18 -1.03
C PHE A 186 30.02 0.65 -0.96
N ILE A 187 29.78 -0.44 -0.23
CA ILE A 187 28.43 -0.97 -0.01
C ILE A 187 27.56 0.07 0.72
N ALA A 188 28.09 0.69 1.77
CA ALA A 188 27.42 1.73 2.53
C ALA A 188 27.10 2.96 1.65
N LEU A 189 28.05 3.40 0.84
CA LEU A 189 27.86 4.52 -0.08
C LEU A 189 26.81 4.20 -1.14
N TYR A 190 26.87 3.02 -1.75
CA TYR A 190 25.85 2.57 -2.71
C TYR A 190 24.46 2.55 -2.08
N TYR A 191 24.34 2.02 -0.86
CA TYR A 191 23.08 1.99 -0.12
C TYR A 191 22.55 3.41 0.16
N MET A 192 23.40 4.30 0.69
CA MET A 192 23.02 5.70 0.96
C MET A 192 22.61 6.44 -0.31
N LEU A 193 23.32 6.26 -1.42
CA LEU A 193 22.96 6.86 -2.72
C LEU A 193 21.60 6.35 -3.21
N ASN A 194 21.33 5.05 -3.03
CA ASN A 194 20.05 4.46 -3.40
C ASN A 194 18.89 5.01 -2.55
N GLU A 195 19.07 5.13 -1.23
CA GLU A 195 18.07 5.77 -0.36
C GLU A 195 17.93 7.27 -0.63
N PHE A 196 19.01 7.95 -1.00
CA PHE A 196 18.97 9.35 -1.43
C PHE A 196 18.11 9.51 -2.68
N ALA A 197 18.36 8.70 -3.71
CA ALA A 197 17.59 8.76 -4.95
C ALA A 197 16.10 8.46 -4.71
N ASN A 198 15.78 7.44 -3.89
CA ASN A 198 14.41 7.13 -3.48
C ASN A 198 13.74 8.31 -2.77
N SER A 199 14.48 8.98 -1.89
CA SER A 199 13.98 10.11 -1.10
C SER A 199 13.72 11.34 -1.95
N VAL A 200 14.61 11.66 -2.88
CA VAL A 200 14.44 12.76 -3.84
C VAL A 200 13.22 12.51 -4.74
N GLU A 201 13.07 11.29 -5.24
CA GLU A 201 11.89 10.91 -6.01
C GLU A 201 10.62 11.11 -5.19
N ARG A 202 10.57 10.60 -3.95
CA ARG A 202 9.40 10.77 -3.07
C ARG A 202 9.13 12.24 -2.75
N PHE A 203 10.16 13.06 -2.60
CA PHE A 203 10.01 14.50 -2.40
C PHE A 203 9.34 15.16 -3.61
N TYR A 204 9.82 14.87 -4.82
CA TYR A 204 9.29 15.46 -6.05
C TYR A 204 7.81 15.12 -6.30
N TYR A 205 7.37 13.92 -5.90
CA TYR A 205 5.99 13.46 -6.06
C TYR A 205 5.11 13.62 -4.82
N GLY A 206 5.62 14.16 -3.71
CA GLY A 206 4.85 14.31 -2.47
C GLY A 206 4.54 12.99 -1.75
N GLU A 207 5.34 11.94 -1.96
CA GLU A 207 5.16 10.57 -1.45
C GLU A 207 5.89 10.33 -0.10
N GLY A 208 5.89 11.34 0.79
CA GLY A 208 6.47 11.24 2.13
C GLY A 208 7.96 11.60 2.22
N TRP A 209 8.24 12.90 2.32
CA TRP A 209 9.60 13.46 2.43
C TRP A 209 10.30 13.16 3.77
N MET A 210 9.52 12.92 4.83
CA MET A 210 10.03 12.78 6.21
C MET A 210 10.98 11.60 6.37
N LYS A 211 10.72 10.48 5.68
CA LYS A 211 11.59 9.29 5.69
C LYS A 211 13.01 9.66 5.26
N GLY A 212 13.13 10.34 4.11
CA GLY A 212 14.41 10.76 3.57
C GLY A 212 15.13 11.77 4.44
N ALA A 213 14.43 12.78 4.94
CA ALA A 213 15.01 13.79 5.84
C ALA A 213 15.58 13.15 7.12
N LEU A 214 14.86 12.20 7.72
CA LEU A 214 15.31 11.48 8.90
C LEU A 214 16.52 10.60 8.60
N MET A 215 16.54 9.90 7.47
CA MET A 215 17.70 9.12 7.04
C MET A 215 18.95 9.97 6.86
N PHE A 216 18.84 11.14 6.24
CA PHE A 216 19.98 12.05 6.11
C PHE A 216 20.50 12.54 7.45
N ALA A 217 19.58 12.94 8.33
CA ALA A 217 19.93 13.41 9.65
C ALA A 217 20.66 12.31 10.45
N THR A 218 20.17 11.06 10.41
CA THR A 218 20.82 9.95 11.11
C THR A 218 22.14 9.55 10.45
N SER A 219 22.26 9.58 9.13
CA SER A 219 23.52 9.35 8.43
C SER A 219 24.59 10.37 8.82
N ILE A 220 24.25 11.65 8.86
CA ILE A 220 25.19 12.71 9.29
C ILE A 220 25.59 12.49 10.76
N GLY A 221 24.61 12.22 11.64
CA GLY A 221 24.85 12.01 13.05
C GLY A 221 25.76 10.79 13.33
N PHE A 222 25.46 9.65 12.70
CA PHE A 222 26.28 8.44 12.85
C PHE A 222 27.63 8.55 12.15
N GLY A 223 27.71 9.25 11.02
CA GLY A 223 28.97 9.53 10.35
C GLY A 223 29.89 10.35 11.26
N ALA A 224 29.42 11.50 11.73
CA ALA A 224 30.17 12.37 12.64
C ALA A 224 30.52 11.65 13.96
N GLY A 225 29.58 10.89 14.53
CA GLY A 225 29.82 10.07 15.71
C GLY A 225 30.92 9.02 15.50
N SER A 226 30.92 8.35 14.35
CA SER A 226 31.94 7.37 13.99
C SER A 226 33.31 8.02 13.80
N THR A 227 33.37 9.21 13.18
CA THR A 227 34.61 10.00 13.10
C THR A 227 35.14 10.32 14.51
N LEU A 228 34.28 10.83 15.40
CA LEU A 228 34.67 11.19 16.76
C LEU A 228 35.15 9.98 17.56
N LEU A 229 34.47 8.83 17.45
CA LEU A 229 34.91 7.59 18.08
C LEU A 229 36.26 7.12 17.54
N THR A 230 36.47 7.25 16.22
CA THR A 230 37.75 6.90 15.59
C THR A 230 38.86 7.80 16.10
N LEU A 231 38.65 9.11 16.19
CA LEU A 231 39.68 10.04 16.64
C LEU A 231 40.00 9.90 18.13
N ASN A 232 39.01 9.62 18.98
CA ASN A 232 39.22 9.52 20.44
C ASN A 232 39.68 8.13 20.90
N PHE A 233 39.21 7.06 20.28
CA PHE A 233 39.45 5.68 20.73
C PHE A 233 40.16 4.82 19.67
N GLY A 234 39.87 5.04 18.39
CA GLY A 234 40.45 4.27 17.28
C GLY A 234 41.85 4.74 16.85
N ALA A 235 42.22 5.99 17.11
CA ALA A 235 43.45 6.58 16.59
C ALA A 235 44.69 5.93 17.21
N ALA A 236 44.73 5.75 18.53
CA ALA A 236 45.86 5.12 19.22
C ALA A 236 46.18 3.69 18.71
N PRO A 237 45.22 2.75 18.61
CA PRO A 237 45.49 1.43 18.06
C PRO A 237 45.83 1.46 16.56
N LEU A 238 45.24 2.36 15.77
CA LEU A 238 45.60 2.52 14.35
C LEU A 238 47.03 3.06 14.18
N ILE A 239 47.46 4.00 15.01
CA ILE A 239 48.83 4.52 15.02
C ILE A 239 49.80 3.41 15.39
N ALA A 240 49.51 2.63 16.44
CA ALA A 240 50.35 1.51 16.86
C ALA A 240 50.50 0.46 15.75
N LEU A 241 49.39 0.13 15.06
CA LEU A 241 49.39 -0.79 13.92
C LEU A 241 50.17 -0.23 12.74
N ALA A 242 50.02 1.06 12.43
CA ALA A 242 50.73 1.71 11.34
C ALA A 242 52.25 1.77 11.59
N VAL A 243 52.66 2.09 12.81
CA VAL A 243 54.07 2.05 13.23
C VAL A 243 54.61 0.64 13.15
N ALA A 244 53.87 -0.37 13.64
CA ALA A 244 54.26 -1.77 13.55
C ALA A 244 54.36 -2.29 12.10
N ALA A 245 53.55 -1.75 11.20
CA ALA A 245 53.57 -2.08 9.76
C ALA A 245 54.56 -1.23 8.95
N GLY A 246 55.26 -0.26 9.56
CA GLY A 246 56.22 0.61 8.87
C GLY A 246 55.61 1.63 7.90
N VAL A 247 54.32 1.96 8.06
CA VAL A 247 53.57 2.92 7.22
C VAL A 247 53.28 4.22 7.98
N ASN A 248 52.98 5.29 7.24
CA ASN A 248 52.71 6.61 7.83
C ASN A 248 51.44 6.58 8.73
N PRO A 249 51.58 6.78 10.06
CA PRO A 249 50.45 6.68 10.99
C PRO A 249 49.40 7.77 10.77
N VAL A 250 49.80 8.97 10.34
CA VAL A 250 48.86 10.06 10.06
C VAL A 250 47.95 9.68 8.88
N GLY A 251 48.52 9.10 7.82
CA GLY A 251 47.77 8.64 6.66
C GLY A 251 46.77 7.54 7.01
N VAL A 252 47.17 6.59 7.86
CA VAL A 252 46.29 5.49 8.31
C VAL A 252 45.14 6.01 9.17
N VAL A 253 45.38 6.96 10.08
CA VAL A 253 44.31 7.55 10.91
C VAL A 253 43.32 8.34 10.08
N ILE A 254 43.80 9.16 9.13
CA ILE A 254 42.91 9.93 8.23
C ILE A 254 42.08 8.99 7.38
N ALA A 255 42.70 8.00 6.72
CA ALA A 255 41.99 7.03 5.90
C ALA A 255 40.98 6.22 6.72
N GLY A 256 41.37 5.77 7.92
CA GLY A 256 40.49 5.08 8.86
C GLY A 256 39.30 5.94 9.27
N ALA A 257 39.52 7.20 9.62
CA ALA A 257 38.46 8.13 9.97
C ALA A 257 37.48 8.34 8.81
N VAL A 258 37.96 8.53 7.58
CA VAL A 258 37.10 8.68 6.39
C VAL A 258 36.27 7.42 6.13
N LEU A 259 36.90 6.25 6.11
CA LEU A 259 36.22 4.98 5.84
C LEU A 259 35.17 4.67 6.93
N LEU A 260 35.52 4.84 8.21
CA LEU A 260 34.60 4.60 9.32
C LEU A 260 33.47 5.63 9.39
N THR A 261 33.69 6.85 8.91
CA THR A 261 32.62 7.86 8.74
C THR A 261 31.60 7.39 7.72
N ILE A 262 32.04 6.92 6.55
CA ILE A 262 31.15 6.42 5.49
C ILE A 262 30.38 5.19 5.98
N ILE A 263 31.07 4.24 6.61
CA ILE A 263 30.46 3.03 7.18
C ILE A 263 29.43 3.42 8.26
N GLY A 264 29.80 4.32 9.18
CA GLY A 264 28.91 4.81 10.23
C GLY A 264 27.66 5.48 9.67
N ALA A 265 27.82 6.36 8.68
CA ALA A 265 26.71 7.00 7.99
C ALA A 265 25.78 5.99 7.30
N GLY A 266 26.34 4.95 6.69
CA GLY A 266 25.57 3.85 6.09
C GLY A 266 24.77 3.04 7.12
N ILE A 267 25.38 2.70 8.26
CA ILE A 267 24.70 2.02 9.36
C ILE A 267 23.57 2.88 9.92
N GLY A 268 23.81 4.19 10.11
CA GLY A 268 22.78 5.13 10.57
C GLY A 268 21.61 5.26 9.60
N CYS A 269 21.88 5.26 8.30
CA CYS A 269 20.84 5.22 7.25
C CYS A 269 20.01 3.94 7.36
N PHE A 270 20.69 2.80 7.44
CA PHE A 270 20.06 1.48 7.45
C PHE A 270 19.19 1.25 8.70
N ALA A 271 19.73 1.58 9.89
CA ALA A 271 19.00 1.46 11.14
C ALA A 271 17.74 2.34 11.14
N MET A 272 17.86 3.58 10.64
CA MET A 272 16.72 4.48 10.55
C MET A 272 15.69 4.02 9.53
N ASN A 273 16.11 3.41 8.41
CA ASN A 273 15.18 2.81 7.45
C ASN A 273 14.30 1.75 8.11
N ILE A 274 14.92 0.80 8.83
CA ILE A 274 14.20 -0.28 9.54
C ILE A 274 13.24 0.31 10.57
N LEU A 275 13.70 1.27 11.37
CA LEU A 275 12.88 1.89 12.40
C LEU A 275 11.68 2.62 11.80
N TYR A 276 11.93 3.44 10.76
CA TYR A 276 10.88 4.19 10.09
C TYR A 276 9.86 3.25 9.44
N ASP A 277 10.30 2.22 8.71
CA ASP A 277 9.40 1.30 8.03
C ASP A 277 8.53 0.50 9.01
N SER A 278 9.12 0.08 10.14
CA SER A 278 8.38 -0.57 11.23
C SER A 278 7.31 0.36 11.83
N LEU A 279 7.69 1.58 12.19
CA LEU A 279 6.79 2.57 12.77
C LEU A 279 5.69 2.97 11.78
N ASN A 280 6.06 3.29 10.54
CA ASN A 280 5.16 3.72 9.50
C ASN A 280 4.12 2.65 9.16
N LYS A 281 4.55 1.37 9.07
CA LYS A 281 3.64 0.23 8.89
C LYS A 281 2.71 0.05 10.08
N SER A 282 3.22 0.22 11.30
CA SER A 282 2.41 0.07 12.52
C SER A 282 1.37 1.18 12.69
N ALA A 283 1.70 2.40 12.25
CA ALA A 283 0.83 3.57 12.32
C ALA A 283 -0.23 3.58 11.21
N ASN A 284 0.08 3.01 10.04
CA ASN A 284 -0.79 3.04 8.86
C ASN A 284 -1.35 1.65 8.50
N LYS A 285 -1.76 0.87 9.50
CA LYS A 285 -2.35 -0.47 9.28
C LYS A 285 -3.62 -0.46 8.42
N GLU A 286 -4.37 0.65 8.45
CA GLU A 286 -5.63 0.84 7.70
C GLU A 286 -5.43 1.41 6.29
N SER A 287 -4.18 1.63 5.86
CA SER A 287 -3.87 2.09 4.51
C SER A 287 -4.00 0.98 3.46
N MET A 288 -4.09 1.37 2.20
CA MET A 288 -4.17 0.46 1.06
C MET A 288 -2.96 -0.50 1.00
N ASP A 289 -1.76 0.05 1.15
CA ASP A 289 -0.50 -0.69 1.27
C ASP A 289 0.25 -0.23 2.53
N PRO A 290 0.17 -1.00 3.64
CA PRO A 290 0.86 -0.66 4.89
C PRO A 290 2.39 -0.60 4.76
N SER A 291 2.97 -1.19 3.73
CA SER A 291 4.43 -1.15 3.51
C SER A 291 4.88 0.13 2.80
N ASP A 292 3.97 0.85 2.12
CA ASP A 292 4.26 2.13 1.47
C ASP A 292 3.04 3.08 1.45
N PRO A 293 2.51 3.46 2.62
CA PRO A 293 1.20 4.11 2.74
C PRO A 293 1.12 5.45 2.00
N GLU A 294 2.17 6.27 2.07
CA GLU A 294 2.20 7.62 1.48
C GLU A 294 2.16 7.61 -0.06
N ARG A 295 2.61 6.51 -0.69
CA ARG A 295 2.56 6.35 -2.14
C ARG A 295 1.18 5.96 -2.64
N PHE A 296 0.45 5.17 -1.86
CA PHE A 296 -0.85 4.58 -2.22
C PHE A 296 -2.03 5.18 -1.45
N ARG A 297 -1.87 6.40 -0.90
CA ARG A 297 -2.93 7.16 -0.23
C ARG A 297 -3.23 8.45 -1.00
N LEU A 298 -4.49 8.88 -0.95
CA LEU A 298 -4.88 10.26 -1.26
C LEU A 298 -5.07 11.03 0.04
N THR A 299 -4.39 12.16 0.18
CA THR A 299 -4.62 13.11 1.28
C THR A 299 -5.94 13.84 1.09
N ALA A 300 -6.53 14.34 2.18
CA ALA A 300 -7.79 15.09 2.10
C ALA A 300 -7.72 16.32 1.17
N SER A 301 -6.55 16.96 1.08
CA SER A 301 -6.28 18.05 0.13
C SER A 301 -6.23 17.58 -1.32
N GLU A 302 -5.63 16.42 -1.60
CA GLU A 302 -5.63 15.85 -2.96
C GLU A 302 -7.03 15.42 -3.37
N GLU A 303 -7.82 14.86 -2.46
CA GLU A 303 -9.22 14.49 -2.75
C GLU A 303 -10.09 15.71 -3.08
N ALA A 304 -9.94 16.79 -2.30
CA ALA A 304 -10.63 18.04 -2.58
C ALA A 304 -10.20 18.62 -3.93
N TYR A 305 -8.90 18.64 -4.22
CA TYR A 305 -8.37 19.10 -5.50
C TYR A 305 -8.89 18.27 -6.68
N LEU A 306 -8.87 16.94 -6.57
CA LEU A 306 -9.38 16.05 -7.62
C LEU A 306 -10.87 16.28 -7.88
N ARG A 307 -11.66 16.43 -6.83
CA ARG A 307 -13.11 16.64 -6.95
C ARG A 307 -13.45 18.03 -7.47
N ASP A 308 -12.90 19.05 -6.83
CA ASP A 308 -13.36 20.43 -6.97
C ASP A 308 -12.69 21.14 -8.16
N GLU A 309 -11.42 20.81 -8.47
CA GLU A 309 -10.66 21.44 -9.55
C GLU A 309 -10.54 20.57 -10.81
N LYS A 310 -10.42 19.24 -10.64
CA LYS A 310 -10.23 18.31 -11.77
C LYS A 310 -11.51 17.61 -12.22
N GLY A 311 -12.61 17.73 -11.47
CA GLY A 311 -13.88 17.08 -11.80
C GLY A 311 -13.79 15.55 -11.81
N MET A 312 -12.96 14.98 -10.92
CA MET A 312 -12.72 13.54 -10.79
C MET A 312 -13.32 13.00 -9.49
N ASP A 313 -13.79 11.75 -9.51
CA ASP A 313 -14.29 11.06 -8.33
C ASP A 313 -13.13 10.44 -7.53
N PRO A 314 -12.85 10.90 -6.29
CA PRO A 314 -11.78 10.34 -5.46
C PRO A 314 -11.96 8.84 -5.17
N ILE A 315 -13.20 8.33 -5.11
CA ILE A 315 -13.46 6.90 -4.87
C ILE A 315 -13.01 6.08 -6.08
N ALA A 316 -13.32 6.55 -7.29
CA ALA A 316 -12.87 5.91 -8.52
C ALA A 316 -11.35 5.94 -8.68
N VAL A 317 -10.72 7.06 -8.31
CA VAL A 317 -9.26 7.15 -8.27
C VAL A 317 -8.67 6.12 -7.31
N ARG A 318 -9.21 5.99 -6.10
CA ARG A 318 -8.74 4.97 -5.13
C ARG A 318 -8.92 3.55 -5.64
N CYS A 319 -10.06 3.21 -6.26
CA CYS A 319 -10.28 1.91 -6.88
C CYS A 319 -9.26 1.61 -7.98
N ALA A 320 -8.97 2.58 -8.85
CA ALA A 320 -7.95 2.45 -9.89
C ALA A 320 -6.54 2.30 -9.30
N MET A 321 -6.22 2.98 -8.19
CA MET A 321 -4.95 2.81 -7.47
C MET A 321 -4.78 1.38 -6.92
N VAL A 322 -5.84 0.76 -6.38
CA VAL A 322 -5.84 -0.65 -5.95
C VAL A 322 -5.49 -1.56 -7.13
N ALA A 323 -6.14 -1.35 -8.29
CA ALA A 323 -5.90 -2.14 -9.50
C ALA A 323 -4.44 -2.00 -9.97
N LEU A 324 -3.92 -0.77 -10.07
CA LEU A 324 -2.54 -0.49 -10.48
C LEU A 324 -1.53 -1.16 -9.54
N ARG A 325 -1.77 -1.10 -8.22
CA ARG A 325 -0.89 -1.73 -7.22
C ARG A 325 -0.91 -3.27 -7.32
N ALA A 326 -2.06 -3.87 -7.60
CA ALA A 326 -2.17 -5.30 -7.84
C ALA A 326 -1.36 -5.73 -9.07
N GLU A 327 -1.45 -4.97 -10.18
CA GLU A 327 -0.67 -5.26 -11.38
C GLU A 327 0.85 -5.08 -11.15
N MET A 328 1.26 -4.10 -10.33
CA MET A 328 2.66 -4.00 -9.91
C MET A 328 3.13 -5.24 -9.15
N ALA A 329 2.32 -5.78 -8.23
CA ALA A 329 2.68 -6.98 -7.47
C ALA A 329 2.88 -8.20 -8.39
N LYS A 330 1.99 -8.36 -9.37
CA LYS A 330 2.06 -9.40 -10.39
C LYS A 330 3.36 -9.37 -11.17
N LEU A 331 3.76 -8.18 -11.64
CA LEU A 331 5.02 -8.01 -12.38
C LEU A 331 6.24 -8.33 -11.52
N LEU A 332 6.19 -8.05 -10.22
CA LEU A 332 7.25 -8.37 -9.28
C LEU A 332 7.25 -9.85 -8.83
N GLY A 333 6.15 -10.58 -9.07
CA GLY A 333 5.94 -11.95 -8.61
C GLY A 333 5.90 -12.07 -7.08
N ASN A 334 5.69 -10.97 -6.35
CA ASN A 334 5.68 -10.95 -4.89
C ASN A 334 4.90 -9.74 -4.33
N GLU A 335 4.55 -9.84 -3.04
CA GLU A 335 3.92 -8.77 -2.25
C GLU A 335 4.89 -7.66 -1.81
N LYS A 336 6.17 -7.71 -2.24
CA LYS A 336 7.21 -6.85 -1.66
C LYS A 336 6.98 -5.37 -2.01
N PRO A 337 7.59 -4.45 -1.24
CA PRO A 337 7.57 -3.04 -1.56
C PRO A 337 8.07 -2.77 -2.99
N ILE A 338 7.63 -1.65 -3.55
CA ILE A 338 8.10 -1.19 -4.86
C ILE A 338 9.64 -1.13 -4.85
N PRO A 339 10.34 -1.72 -5.84
CA PRO A 339 11.81 -1.74 -5.89
C PRO A 339 12.39 -0.34 -5.83
N SER A 340 13.66 -0.19 -5.45
CA SER A 340 14.30 1.12 -5.39
C SER A 340 14.42 1.82 -6.76
N PHE A 341 14.61 3.13 -6.75
CA PHE A 341 14.75 3.98 -7.94
C PHE A 341 15.76 3.41 -8.93
N PHE A 342 16.99 3.12 -8.49
CA PHE A 342 18.01 2.57 -9.37
C PHE A 342 17.66 1.18 -9.89
N SER A 343 17.02 0.34 -9.07
CA SER A 343 16.54 -0.97 -9.51
C SER A 343 15.48 -0.82 -10.60
N ARG A 344 14.57 0.15 -10.50
CA ARG A 344 13.54 0.39 -11.52
C ARG A 344 14.09 1.05 -12.78
N TYR A 345 15.08 1.93 -12.65
CA TYR A 345 15.62 2.69 -13.77
C TYR A 345 16.66 1.90 -14.59
N PHE A 346 17.49 1.08 -13.94
CA PHE A 346 18.55 0.33 -14.60
C PHE A 346 18.20 -1.13 -14.92
N ASN A 347 17.21 -1.73 -14.24
CA ASN A 347 16.74 -3.06 -14.59
C ASN A 347 15.52 -2.99 -15.53
N LYS A 348 15.68 -3.47 -16.77
CA LYS A 348 14.61 -3.52 -17.77
C LYS A 348 13.38 -4.32 -17.31
N GLU A 349 13.57 -5.34 -16.49
CA GLU A 349 12.46 -6.13 -15.94
C GLU A 349 11.54 -5.28 -15.04
N ASN A 350 12.12 -4.30 -14.34
CA ASN A 350 11.39 -3.40 -13.45
C ASN A 350 10.87 -2.13 -14.14
N GLY A 351 11.20 -1.91 -15.43
CA GLY A 351 10.75 -0.73 -16.18
C GLY A 351 9.23 -0.64 -16.29
N LYS A 352 8.54 -1.78 -16.45
CA LYS A 352 7.07 -1.83 -16.47
C LYS A 352 6.43 -1.41 -15.14
N VAL A 353 7.12 -1.67 -14.02
CA VAL A 353 6.66 -1.22 -12.70
C VAL A 353 6.78 0.30 -12.58
N GLN A 354 7.82 0.89 -13.18
CA GLN A 354 7.98 2.35 -13.25
C GLN A 354 6.87 2.98 -14.11
N GLU A 355 6.52 2.40 -15.25
CA GLU A 355 5.41 2.89 -16.10
C GLU A 355 4.07 2.89 -15.35
N LEU A 356 3.76 1.81 -14.62
CA LEU A 356 2.55 1.75 -13.79
C LEU A 356 2.59 2.78 -12.65
N LEU A 357 3.77 3.02 -12.07
CA LEU A 357 3.94 3.98 -10.99
C LEU A 357 3.77 5.42 -11.48
N GLU A 358 4.28 5.74 -12.66
CA GLU A 358 4.05 7.02 -13.32
C GLU A 358 2.58 7.20 -13.68
N LYS A 359 1.91 6.16 -14.18
CA LYS A 359 0.45 6.18 -14.41
C LYS A 359 -0.31 6.48 -13.11
N LEU A 360 0.09 5.86 -11.99
CA LEU A 360 -0.49 6.14 -10.67
C LEU A 360 -0.26 7.60 -10.25
N ARG A 361 0.92 8.15 -10.48
CA ARG A 361 1.24 9.56 -10.13
C ARG A 361 0.43 10.55 -10.97
N HIS A 362 0.30 10.30 -12.27
CA HIS A 362 -0.55 11.12 -13.15
C HIS A 362 -2.01 11.04 -12.76
N LEU A 363 -2.48 9.86 -12.36
CA LEU A 363 -3.83 9.68 -11.84
C LEU A 363 -4.06 10.50 -10.56
N ARG A 364 -3.13 10.43 -9.60
CA ARG A 364 -3.19 11.21 -8.34
C ARG A 364 -3.19 12.73 -8.57
N LYS A 365 -2.46 13.21 -9.58
CA LYS A 365 -2.41 14.63 -9.96
C LYS A 365 -3.66 15.09 -10.74
N GLY A 366 -4.47 14.14 -11.21
CA GLY A 366 -5.61 14.41 -12.08
C GLY A 366 -5.22 14.78 -13.52
N ASP A 367 -4.06 14.31 -13.98
CA ASP A 367 -3.61 14.49 -15.38
C ASP A 367 -4.28 13.47 -16.32
N ILE A 368 -4.65 12.31 -15.78
CA ILE A 368 -5.39 11.26 -16.49
C ILE A 368 -6.68 10.95 -15.75
N ASN A 369 -7.76 10.72 -16.50
CA ASN A 369 -9.09 10.47 -15.96
C ASN A 369 -9.66 9.10 -16.32
N MET A 370 -8.92 8.30 -17.11
CA MET A 370 -9.27 6.92 -17.41
C MET A 370 -8.06 6.02 -17.21
N VAL A 371 -8.29 4.85 -16.60
CA VAL A 371 -7.24 3.89 -16.29
C VAL A 371 -7.70 2.48 -16.61
N GLU A 372 -7.02 1.86 -17.57
CA GLU A 372 -7.17 0.44 -17.88
C GLU A 372 -6.08 -0.38 -17.16
N VAL A 373 -6.49 -1.46 -16.49
CA VAL A 373 -5.61 -2.42 -15.81
C VAL A 373 -6.17 -3.82 -15.98
N GLY A 374 -5.42 -4.71 -16.66
CA GLY A 374 -5.92 -6.04 -17.02
C GLY A 374 -7.21 -5.91 -17.84
N GLU A 375 -8.28 -6.56 -17.39
CA GLU A 375 -9.60 -6.45 -18.03
C GLU A 375 -10.49 -5.32 -17.47
N LEU A 376 -10.02 -4.58 -16.46
CA LEU A 376 -10.80 -3.52 -15.80
C LEU A 376 -10.54 -2.15 -16.44
N SER A 377 -11.60 -1.36 -16.63
CA SER A 377 -11.51 0.01 -17.16
C SER A 377 -12.19 1.00 -16.22
N PHE A 378 -11.40 1.81 -15.53
CA PHE A 378 -11.88 2.81 -14.59
C PHE A 378 -12.03 4.16 -15.28
N ASP A 379 -13.27 4.67 -15.36
CA ASP A 379 -13.56 6.06 -15.65
C ASP A 379 -13.63 6.84 -14.33
N CYS A 380 -12.65 7.72 -14.11
CA CYS A 380 -12.48 8.46 -12.87
C CYS A 380 -13.13 9.84 -12.92
N ARG A 381 -13.86 10.20 -13.98
CA ARG A 381 -14.64 11.44 -14.04
C ARG A 381 -15.79 11.38 -13.05
N LEU A 382 -16.22 12.53 -12.53
CA LEU A 382 -17.39 12.58 -11.67
C LEU A 382 -18.59 11.93 -12.36
N PRO A 383 -19.21 10.91 -11.74
CA PRO A 383 -20.35 10.24 -12.35
C PRO A 383 -21.51 11.23 -12.45
N GLN A 384 -22.18 11.25 -13.61
CA GLN A 384 -23.37 12.10 -13.82
C GLN A 384 -24.52 11.74 -12.88
N ARG A 385 -24.49 10.56 -12.26
CA ARG A 385 -25.46 10.09 -11.26
C ARG A 385 -24.73 9.35 -10.15
N ILE A 386 -24.76 9.91 -8.95
CA ILE A 386 -24.31 9.24 -7.72
C ILE A 386 -25.54 8.62 -7.08
N TYR A 387 -25.56 7.30 -6.95
CA TYR A 387 -26.61 6.61 -6.21
C TYR A 387 -26.43 6.82 -4.70
N ILE A 388 -27.47 7.30 -4.04
CA ILE A 388 -27.59 7.37 -2.58
C ILE A 388 -28.82 6.52 -2.21
N PRO A 389 -28.68 5.42 -1.46
CA PRO A 389 -29.82 4.68 -0.92
C PRO A 389 -30.77 5.64 -0.19
N THR A 390 -32.07 5.59 -0.53
CA THR A 390 -33.13 6.47 0.01
C THR A 390 -33.28 6.42 1.54
N TYR A 391 -32.68 5.44 2.21
CA TYR A 391 -32.65 5.33 3.67
C TYR A 391 -31.87 6.47 4.36
N TYR A 392 -30.94 7.12 3.65
CA TYR A 392 -30.05 8.14 4.20
C TYR A 392 -30.37 9.57 3.75
N THR A 393 -31.38 9.75 2.89
CA THR A 393 -31.99 11.07 2.68
C THR A 393 -32.66 11.48 3.99
N GLN A 394 -31.96 12.31 4.78
CA GLN A 394 -32.60 13.11 5.82
C GLN A 394 -33.78 13.82 5.16
N THR A 395 -34.99 13.44 5.53
CA THR A 395 -36.11 14.38 5.49
C THR A 395 -35.66 15.59 6.27
N GLN A 396 -35.39 16.71 5.58
CA GLN A 396 -35.40 17.99 6.27
C GLN A 396 -36.74 18.04 7.02
N PRO A 397 -36.76 18.31 8.33
CA PRO A 397 -38.02 18.62 8.98
C PRO A 397 -38.51 19.90 8.30
N THR A 398 -39.49 19.76 7.40
CA THR A 398 -40.32 20.87 6.99
C THR A 398 -41.00 21.34 8.27
N TYR A 399 -40.45 22.38 8.89
CA TYR A 399 -41.19 23.17 9.86
C TYR A 399 -42.36 23.78 9.11
N SER A 400 -43.47 23.05 9.06
CA SER A 400 -44.77 23.63 8.78
C SER A 400 -45.15 24.41 10.03
N ASP A 401 -44.94 25.73 10.02
CA ASP A 401 -45.40 26.71 11.03
C ASP A 401 -46.94 26.84 11.07
N THR A 402 -47.67 25.77 10.80
CA THR A 402 -49.12 25.72 10.95
C THR A 402 -49.44 24.83 12.15
N PRO A 403 -49.85 25.39 13.29
CA PRO A 403 -50.30 24.59 14.42
C PRO A 403 -51.50 23.71 14.00
N PRO A 404 -51.58 22.47 14.52
CA PRO A 404 -52.69 21.58 14.20
C PRO A 404 -54.03 22.22 14.65
N PRO A 405 -55.10 22.10 13.85
CA PRO A 405 -56.41 22.61 14.24
C PRO A 405 -56.89 21.85 15.49
N TYR A 406 -57.24 22.58 16.54
CA TYR A 406 -57.82 22.02 17.76
C TYR A 406 -59.12 21.27 17.43
N PRO A 407 -59.32 20.03 17.92
CA PRO A 407 -60.62 19.35 17.85
C PRO A 407 -61.63 20.06 18.75
N GLY A 408 -62.83 20.29 18.20
CA GLY A 408 -63.91 21.03 18.82
C GLY A 408 -64.34 20.52 20.20
N MET A 409 -64.82 21.48 20.99
CA MET A 409 -65.43 21.31 22.31
C MET A 409 -66.48 20.19 22.31
N TYR A 410 -66.26 19.16 23.13
CA TYR A 410 -67.33 18.36 23.67
C TYR A 410 -67.88 19.07 24.90
N THR A 411 -69.06 19.68 24.76
CA THR A 411 -69.93 20.07 25.88
C THR A 411 -70.48 18.80 26.55
N PRO A 412 -70.24 18.56 27.85
CA PRO A 412 -70.95 17.53 28.59
C PRO A 412 -72.32 18.09 29.03
N SER A 413 -73.40 17.56 28.46
CA SER A 413 -74.76 17.76 28.94
C SER A 413 -75.02 16.83 30.13
N ALA A 414 -74.91 17.35 31.35
CA ALA A 414 -75.47 16.70 32.54
C ALA A 414 -77.01 16.84 32.54
N PRO A 415 -77.76 15.84 32.99
CA PRO A 415 -79.22 15.91 33.05
C PRO A 415 -79.71 16.86 34.15
N GLN A 416 -80.78 17.60 33.85
CA GLN A 416 -81.47 18.49 34.79
C GLN A 416 -82.10 17.70 35.95
N TYR A 417 -81.80 18.09 37.19
CA TYR A 417 -82.65 17.82 38.34
C TYR A 417 -83.52 19.05 38.61
N TYR A 418 -84.83 18.85 38.60
CA TYR A 418 -85.82 19.76 39.18
C TYR A 418 -86.12 19.33 40.62
N ALA A 419 -86.38 20.35 41.45
CA ALA A 419 -86.75 20.35 42.88
C ALA A 419 -85.59 20.44 43.88
#